data_AF-A0A382JBZ1-F1
#
_entry.id   AF-A0A382JBZ1-F1
#
_cell.length_a   1.000
_cell.length_b   1.000
_cell.length_c   1.000
_cell.angle_alpha   90.00
_cell.angle_beta   90.00
_cell.angle_gamma   90.00
#
_symmetry.space_group_name_H-M   'P 1'
#
loop_
_entity.id
_entity.type
_entity.pdbx_description
1 polymer ?
#
loop_
_entity_poly.entity_id
_entity_poly.type
_entity_poly.pdbx_seq_one_letter_code
_entity_poly.pdbx_strand_id
1 'polypeptide(L)'
;MKPNIVLLIIDSFRADKFFDDKSTIKKPNIDHLIQNGTYFSQAISSADATILSWSGLYTGKHPFKTGIRSSRFNRLDKSILTIFDHLKKLDYSFYSFIPTFSETIGLFPNFENNNHLYDFTERLDSGLGKKILSLFSSLSINQPWFLNIHLMDLHFPLVVPSSFNNETFGFSKYEQIISSVDQWLGEFIKKIDFENTILIITADHGTYIKKIKKDSEIIDFEDNGEKEVLKKKFTKNTPKILKPLKNKIFFSMEIKKKLSKLQNIS
;
A
#
# COMPACT_ATOMS: atom_id res chain seq x y z
N MET A 1 26.65 -16.13 3.43
CA MET A 1 26.41 -14.71 3.09
C MET A 1 25.21 -14.21 3.87
N LYS A 2 25.13 -12.90 4.17
CA LYS A 2 23.91 -12.26 4.69
C LYS A 2 23.03 -11.93 3.47
N PRO A 3 21.76 -12.36 3.41
CA PRO A 3 20.92 -12.12 2.25
C PRO A 3 20.45 -10.66 2.19
N ASN A 4 20.20 -10.17 0.99
CA ASN A 4 19.44 -8.95 0.75
C ASN A 4 17.97 -9.18 1.13
N ILE A 5 17.26 -8.11 1.48
CA ILE A 5 15.87 -8.20 1.90
C ILE A 5 15.05 -7.17 1.13
N VAL A 6 13.99 -7.63 0.46
CA VAL A 6 12.93 -6.77 -0.08
C VAL A 6 11.69 -6.99 0.78
N LEU A 7 11.24 -5.96 1.49
CA LEU A 7 9.96 -5.95 2.18
C LEU A 7 8.96 -5.14 1.34
N LEU A 8 8.00 -5.83 0.72
CA LEU A 8 6.93 -5.25 -0.07
C LEU A 8 5.61 -5.32 0.71
N ILE A 9 5.16 -4.17 1.20
CA ILE A 9 3.88 -4.00 1.88
C ILE A 9 2.89 -3.41 0.89
N ILE A 10 1.72 -4.05 0.74
CA ILE A 10 0.62 -3.52 -0.07
C ILE A 10 -0.46 -3.02 0.87
N ASP A 11 -0.70 -1.71 0.86
CA ASP A 11 -1.68 -1.06 1.72
C ASP A 11 -3.06 -1.67 1.51
N SER A 12 -3.80 -1.94 2.59
CA SER A 12 -5.20 -2.37 2.52
C SER A 12 -5.45 -3.71 1.80
N PHE A 13 -4.41 -4.51 1.51
CA PHE A 13 -4.57 -5.76 0.77
C PHE A 13 -5.21 -6.85 1.64
N ARG A 14 -6.34 -7.40 1.21
CA ARG A 14 -7.07 -8.46 1.91
C ARG A 14 -6.52 -9.86 1.60
N ALA A 15 -6.39 -10.69 2.64
CA ALA A 15 -5.89 -12.05 2.55
C ALA A 15 -6.70 -12.96 1.60
N ASP A 16 -8.04 -12.78 1.53
CA ASP A 16 -8.91 -13.57 0.66
C ASP A 16 -8.55 -13.44 -0.82
N LYS A 17 -7.91 -12.33 -1.22
CA LYS A 17 -7.54 -12.08 -2.62
C LYS A 17 -6.21 -12.70 -3.06
N PHE A 18 -5.43 -13.25 -2.13
CA PHE A 18 -4.28 -14.09 -2.50
C PHE A 18 -4.72 -15.47 -3.01
N PHE A 19 -5.85 -16.01 -2.52
CA PHE A 19 -6.33 -17.39 -2.77
C PHE A 19 -7.75 -17.44 -3.33
N ASP A 20 -8.11 -16.47 -4.17
CA ASP A 20 -9.45 -16.39 -4.76
C ASP A 20 -9.50 -17.05 -6.15
N ASP A 21 -9.57 -18.38 -6.18
CA ASP A 21 -9.68 -19.17 -7.42
C ASP A 21 -11.00 -18.92 -8.18
N LYS A 22 -11.97 -18.26 -7.53
CA LYS A 22 -13.26 -17.92 -8.11
C LYS A 22 -13.31 -16.49 -8.66
N SER A 23 -12.27 -15.70 -8.43
CA SER A 23 -12.20 -14.32 -8.92
C SER A 23 -11.74 -14.22 -10.37
N THR A 24 -12.08 -13.11 -11.02
CA THR A 24 -11.52 -12.74 -12.32
C THR A 24 -10.19 -11.99 -12.22
N ILE A 25 -9.57 -11.96 -11.03
CA ILE A 25 -8.28 -11.32 -10.81
C ILE A 25 -7.22 -12.05 -11.64
N LYS A 26 -6.40 -11.29 -12.38
CA LYS A 26 -5.24 -11.81 -13.10
C LYS A 26 -4.01 -11.62 -12.23
N LYS A 27 -3.63 -12.69 -11.52
CA LYS A 27 -2.52 -12.69 -10.56
C LYS A 27 -1.44 -13.78 -10.77
N PRO A 28 -0.98 -14.04 -12.01
CA PRO A 28 -0.02 -15.13 -12.27
C PRO A 28 1.31 -14.99 -11.51
N ASN A 29 1.76 -13.77 -11.20
CA ASN A 29 3.04 -13.58 -10.51
C ASN A 29 2.92 -13.86 -9.01
N ILE A 30 1.81 -13.44 -8.38
CA ILE A 30 1.48 -13.83 -7.00
C ILE A 30 1.33 -15.35 -6.92
N ASP A 31 0.62 -15.98 -7.86
CA ASP A 31 0.44 -17.44 -7.89
C ASP A 31 1.77 -18.18 -8.04
N HIS A 32 2.65 -17.67 -8.90
CA HIS A 32 4.01 -18.18 -9.05
C HIS A 32 4.80 -18.09 -7.72
N LEU A 33 4.74 -16.97 -7.01
CA LEU A 33 5.42 -16.82 -5.72
C LEU A 33 4.84 -17.73 -4.63
N ILE A 34 3.53 -17.94 -4.61
CA ILE A 34 2.89 -18.88 -3.68
C ILE A 34 3.38 -20.31 -3.95
N GLN A 35 3.46 -20.71 -5.21
CA GLN A 35 3.88 -22.05 -5.62
C GLN A 35 5.38 -22.32 -5.39
N ASN A 36 6.22 -21.30 -5.51
CA ASN A 36 7.69 -21.42 -5.43
C ASN A 36 8.28 -20.83 -4.14
N GLY A 37 7.44 -20.39 -3.22
CA GLY A 37 7.84 -19.76 -1.96
C GLY A 37 7.17 -20.41 -0.76
N THR A 38 7.05 -19.63 0.33
CA THR A 38 6.31 -20.04 1.52
C THR A 38 5.17 -19.07 1.76
N TYR A 39 3.95 -19.61 1.82
CA TYR A 39 2.76 -18.83 2.12
C TYR A 39 2.29 -19.05 3.56
N PHE A 40 1.99 -17.95 4.26
CA PHE A 40 1.45 -17.97 5.61
C PHE A 40 -0.03 -17.59 5.58
N SER A 41 -0.91 -18.60 5.64
CA SER A 41 -2.37 -18.41 5.63
C SER A 41 -2.92 -17.74 6.90
N GLN A 42 -2.10 -17.64 7.95
CA GLN A 42 -2.44 -17.05 9.25
C GLN A 42 -1.45 -15.95 9.64
N ALA A 43 -1.04 -15.11 8.68
CA ALA A 43 -0.28 -13.89 8.94
C ALA A 43 -1.25 -12.74 9.31
N ILE A 44 -1.29 -12.37 10.59
CA ILE A 44 -2.26 -11.41 11.13
C ILE A 44 -1.56 -10.07 11.43
N SER A 45 -2.12 -8.98 10.91
CA SER A 45 -1.62 -7.64 11.23
C SER A 45 -1.85 -7.28 12.69
N SER A 46 -0.93 -6.51 13.27
CA SER A 46 -1.00 -6.05 14.66
C SER A 46 -2.05 -4.95 14.90
N ALA A 47 -2.54 -4.30 13.84
CA ALA A 47 -3.57 -3.26 13.90
C ALA A 47 -4.25 -3.04 12.53
N ASP A 48 -5.42 -2.40 12.53
CA ASP A 48 -6.22 -2.05 11.35
C ASP A 48 -5.90 -0.64 10.78
N ALA A 49 -4.70 -0.13 11.03
CA ALA A 49 -4.24 1.16 10.55
C ALA A 49 -2.73 1.16 10.26
N THR A 50 -2.32 1.74 9.12
CA THR A 50 -0.93 1.71 8.60
C THR A 50 0.12 2.04 9.65
N ILE A 51 -0.01 3.18 10.34
CA ILE A 51 1.00 3.65 11.31
C ILE A 51 1.12 2.70 12.51
N LEU A 52 -0.01 2.18 13.00
CA LEU A 52 -0.01 1.22 14.12
C LEU A 52 0.54 -0.13 13.66
N SER A 53 0.14 -0.59 12.48
CA SER A 53 0.63 -1.83 11.88
C SER A 53 2.15 -1.79 11.68
N TRP A 54 2.67 -0.72 11.07
CA TRP A 54 4.10 -0.46 10.95
C TRP A 54 4.80 -0.46 12.31
N SER A 55 4.24 0.21 13.33
CA SER A 55 4.85 0.23 14.66
C SER A 55 5.07 -1.18 15.21
N GLY A 56 4.11 -2.09 15.00
CA GLY A 56 4.28 -3.48 15.41
C GLY A 56 5.26 -4.25 14.52
N LEU A 57 5.13 -4.10 13.21
CA LEU A 57 5.96 -4.79 12.21
C LEU A 57 7.45 -4.51 12.39
N TYR A 58 7.83 -3.23 12.52
CA TYR A 58 9.25 -2.85 12.56
C TYR A 58 9.87 -2.95 13.97
N THR A 59 9.09 -3.05 15.04
CA THR A 59 9.62 -3.12 16.42
C THR A 59 9.47 -4.49 17.08
N GLY A 60 8.63 -5.37 16.52
CA GLY A 60 8.25 -6.62 17.18
C GLY A 60 7.47 -6.43 18.49
N LYS A 61 6.87 -5.24 18.71
CA LYS A 61 6.06 -4.93 19.89
C LYS A 61 4.59 -4.78 19.52
N HIS A 62 3.69 -4.92 20.49
CA HIS A 62 2.33 -4.45 20.28
C HIS A 62 2.31 -2.92 20.11
N PRO A 63 1.46 -2.36 19.23
CA PRO A 63 1.46 -0.93 18.93
C PRO A 63 1.40 -0.02 20.16
N PHE A 64 0.57 -0.38 21.15
CA PHE A 64 0.43 0.39 22.40
C PHE A 64 1.69 0.47 23.26
N LYS A 65 2.71 -0.37 23.01
CA LYS A 65 4.01 -0.36 23.69
C LYS A 65 5.10 0.46 22.97
N THR A 66 4.78 1.10 21.85
CA THR A 66 5.78 1.81 21.01
C THR A 66 5.82 3.33 21.23
N GLY A 67 4.86 3.87 21.98
CA GLY A 67 4.63 5.32 22.07
C GLY A 67 3.73 5.88 20.96
N ILE A 68 3.56 5.13 19.86
CA ILE A 68 2.62 5.45 18.78
C ILE A 68 1.22 4.98 19.19
N ARG A 69 0.33 5.93 19.50
CA ARG A 69 -1.01 5.62 20.05
C ARG A 69 -2.17 6.06 19.16
N SER A 70 -2.00 7.13 18.39
CA SER A 70 -3.05 7.68 17.52
C SER A 70 -2.48 8.68 16.53
N SER A 71 -3.26 9.03 15.50
CA SER A 71 -2.92 10.00 14.45
C SER A 71 -2.47 11.40 14.92
N ARG A 72 -2.63 11.75 16.20
CA ARG A 72 -2.16 13.02 16.80
C ARG A 72 -0.91 12.86 17.68
N PHE A 73 -0.61 11.66 18.16
CA PHE A 73 0.53 11.33 19.03
C PHE A 73 1.29 10.15 18.42
N ASN A 74 2.14 10.47 17.45
CA ASN A 74 2.59 9.56 16.40
C ASN A 74 4.08 9.20 16.46
N ARG A 75 4.85 9.64 17.46
CA ARG A 75 6.29 9.43 17.43
C ARG A 75 6.68 8.19 18.21
N LEU A 76 7.55 7.37 17.60
CA LEU A 76 8.19 6.25 18.26
C LEU A 76 8.95 6.73 19.50
N ASP A 77 8.78 6.01 20.62
CA ASP A 77 9.61 6.19 21.80
C ASP A 77 11.08 5.88 21.45
N LYS A 78 11.99 6.81 21.74
CA LYS A 78 13.41 6.71 21.39
C LYS A 78 14.13 5.51 22.01
N SER A 79 13.56 4.91 23.06
CA SER A 79 14.11 3.71 23.71
C SER A 79 13.78 2.42 22.98
N ILE A 80 12.84 2.44 22.02
CA ILE A 80 12.39 1.26 21.28
C ILE A 80 13.32 1.04 20.09
N LEU A 81 13.94 -0.14 20.06
CA LEU A 81 14.69 -0.60 18.91
C LEU A 81 13.76 -1.10 17.80
N THR A 82 14.17 -0.86 16.57
CA THR A 82 13.55 -1.32 15.35
C THR A 82 14.41 -2.40 14.68
N ILE A 83 13.84 -3.13 13.71
CA ILE A 83 14.58 -4.02 12.83
C ILE A 83 15.76 -3.31 12.16
N PHE A 84 15.62 -2.02 11.84
CA PHE A 84 16.68 -1.22 11.23
C PHE A 84 17.88 -1.03 12.16
N ASP A 85 17.65 -0.86 13.47
CA ASP A 85 18.74 -0.77 14.46
C ASP A 85 19.52 -2.09 14.55
N HIS A 86 18.83 -3.22 14.39
CA HIS A 86 19.46 -4.53 14.37
C HIS A 86 20.23 -4.78 13.06
N LEU A 87 19.62 -4.48 11.91
CA LEU A 87 20.25 -4.65 10.59
C LEU A 87 21.44 -3.71 10.40
N LYS A 88 21.41 -2.51 10.99
CA LYS A 88 22.54 -1.57 10.94
C LYS A 88 23.79 -2.13 11.61
N LYS A 89 23.65 -2.90 12.70
CA LYS A 89 24.78 -3.60 13.35
C LYS A 89 25.38 -4.72 12.49
N LEU A 90 24.67 -5.10 11.42
CA LEU A 90 25.09 -6.09 10.45
C LEU A 90 25.52 -5.46 9.12
N ASP A 91 25.76 -4.15 9.10
CA ASP A 91 26.24 -3.38 7.95
C ASP A 91 25.27 -3.38 6.75
N TYR A 92 23.96 -3.41 7.03
CA TYR A 92 22.95 -3.24 5.98
C TYR A 92 22.84 -1.79 5.53
N SER A 93 22.80 -1.58 4.21
CA SER A 93 22.31 -0.33 3.60
C SER A 93 20.79 -0.34 3.48
N PHE A 94 20.16 0.81 3.66
CA PHE A 94 18.70 0.94 3.64
C PHE A 94 18.25 1.74 2.43
N TYR A 95 17.25 1.21 1.74
CA TYR A 95 16.56 1.86 0.64
C TYR A 95 15.06 1.81 0.87
N SER A 96 14.32 2.74 0.26
CA SER A 96 12.88 2.78 0.46
C SER A 96 12.11 3.40 -0.70
N PHE A 97 10.82 3.06 -0.75
CA PHE A 97 9.74 3.81 -1.37
C PHE A 97 8.54 3.78 -0.43
N ILE A 98 8.38 4.82 0.39
CA ILE A 98 7.29 4.95 1.37
C ILE A 98 6.59 6.32 1.24
N PRO A 99 5.30 6.42 1.63
CA PRO A 99 4.59 7.70 1.59
C PRO A 99 5.22 8.78 2.48
N THR A 100 5.15 10.05 2.08
CA THR A 100 5.72 11.20 2.83
C THR A 100 5.25 11.35 4.27
N PHE A 101 4.05 10.86 4.64
CA PHE A 101 3.59 10.93 6.03
C PHE A 101 4.45 10.11 7.00
N SER A 102 5.25 9.16 6.48
CA SER A 102 6.21 8.34 7.23
C SER A 102 7.27 9.17 7.97
N GLU A 103 7.57 10.39 7.54
CA GLU A 103 8.55 11.25 8.23
C GLU A 103 8.09 11.66 9.63
N THR A 104 6.77 11.63 9.88
CA THR A 104 6.18 12.14 11.12
C THR A 104 6.31 11.17 12.30
N ILE A 105 6.66 9.90 12.05
CA ILE A 105 6.56 8.84 13.06
C ILE A 105 7.89 8.47 13.72
N GLY A 106 9.04 8.83 13.12
CA GLY A 106 10.36 8.54 13.67
C GLY A 106 10.70 7.05 13.73
N LEU A 107 10.15 6.24 12.82
CA LEU A 107 10.29 4.78 12.79
C LEU A 107 11.38 4.28 11.85
N PHE A 108 11.70 5.06 10.81
CA PHE A 108 12.54 4.64 9.71
C PHE A 108 13.98 5.17 9.86
N PRO A 109 14.98 4.45 9.33
CA PRO A 109 16.37 4.89 9.32
C PRO A 109 16.57 5.95 8.24
N ASN A 110 17.80 6.44 8.12
CA ASN A 110 18.20 7.16 6.92
C ASN A 110 18.28 6.18 5.75
N PHE A 111 17.82 6.61 4.57
CA PHE A 111 17.85 5.84 3.34
C PHE A 111 18.89 6.39 2.37
N GLU A 112 19.54 5.50 1.62
CA GLU A 112 20.59 5.82 0.65
C GLU A 112 20.03 6.50 -0.62
N ASN A 113 18.81 6.16 -1.04
CA ASN A 113 18.20 6.76 -2.23
C ASN A 113 17.49 8.09 -1.92
N ASN A 114 17.83 9.15 -2.65
CA ASN A 114 17.24 10.49 -2.46
C ASN A 114 15.72 10.55 -2.69
N ASN A 115 15.18 9.64 -3.51
CA ASN A 115 13.77 9.57 -3.88
C ASN A 115 12.99 8.55 -3.02
N HIS A 116 13.41 8.32 -1.78
CA HIS A 116 12.83 7.29 -0.91
C HIS A 116 11.40 7.57 -0.44
N LEU A 117 10.94 8.81 -0.61
CA LEU A 117 9.59 9.25 -0.31
C LEU A 117 8.80 9.54 -1.58
N TYR A 118 7.49 9.31 -1.51
CA TYR A 118 6.57 9.67 -2.58
C TYR A 118 5.22 10.17 -2.04
N ASP A 119 4.46 10.91 -2.86
CA ASP A 119 3.14 11.39 -2.46
C ASP A 119 2.17 10.21 -2.39
N PHE A 120 1.37 10.07 -1.33
CA PHE A 120 0.48 8.91 -1.14
C PHE A 120 -0.57 8.71 -2.26
N THR A 121 -0.73 9.67 -3.20
CA THR A 121 -1.56 9.54 -4.40
C THR A 121 -0.81 9.03 -5.63
N GLU A 122 0.52 8.93 -5.60
CA GLU A 122 1.31 8.26 -6.63
C GLU A 122 1.06 6.75 -6.57
N ARG A 123 1.04 6.12 -7.74
CA ARG A 123 0.70 4.72 -7.98
C ARG A 123 1.78 4.09 -8.84
N LEU A 124 1.81 2.76 -8.90
CA LEU A 124 2.76 2.02 -9.74
C LEU A 124 2.71 2.49 -11.19
N ASP A 125 1.52 2.50 -11.79
CA ASP A 125 1.29 2.92 -13.18
C ASP A 125 1.52 4.40 -13.45
N SER A 126 1.46 5.26 -12.42
CA SER A 126 1.68 6.70 -12.58
C SER A 126 3.16 7.10 -12.45
N GLY A 127 4.08 6.15 -12.26
CA GLY A 127 5.52 6.40 -12.24
C GLY A 127 6.28 5.71 -11.12
N LEU A 128 5.62 5.33 -10.02
CA LEU A 128 6.29 4.71 -8.88
C LEU A 128 6.95 3.39 -9.27
N GLY A 129 6.30 2.59 -10.11
CA GLY A 129 6.84 1.31 -10.57
C GLY A 129 8.14 1.47 -11.34
N LYS A 130 8.24 2.50 -12.20
CA LYS A 130 9.48 2.82 -12.92
C LYS A 130 10.60 3.28 -11.99
N LYS A 131 10.28 4.06 -10.95
CA LYS A 131 11.27 4.46 -9.93
C LYS A 131 11.82 3.25 -9.18
N ILE A 132 10.95 2.32 -8.79
CA ILE A 132 11.35 1.07 -8.13
C ILE A 132 12.25 0.23 -9.05
N LEU A 133 11.87 0.03 -10.32
CA LEU A 133 12.70 -0.71 -11.29
C LEU A 133 14.08 -0.07 -11.52
N SER A 134 14.11 1.26 -11.59
CA SER A 134 15.37 2.00 -11.72
C SER A 134 16.28 1.77 -10.51
N LEU A 135 15.72 1.74 -9.29
CA LEU A 135 16.49 1.48 -8.08
C LEU A 135 17.06 0.05 -8.09
N PHE A 136 16.25 -0.96 -8.42
CA PHE A 136 16.74 -2.35 -8.48
C PHE A 136 17.99 -2.49 -9.36
N SER A 137 18.07 -1.70 -10.43
CA SER A 137 19.20 -1.72 -11.37
C SER A 137 20.45 -1.01 -10.83
N SER A 138 20.35 -0.28 -9.71
CA SER A 138 21.46 0.45 -9.09
C SER A 138 21.84 -0.07 -7.70
N LEU A 139 21.19 -1.13 -7.20
CA LEU A 139 21.53 -1.70 -5.89
C LEU A 139 22.91 -2.36 -5.94
N SER A 140 23.72 -2.09 -4.91
CA SER A 140 25.07 -2.64 -4.79
C SER A 140 25.03 -4.14 -4.47
N ILE A 141 25.98 -4.88 -5.04
CA ILE A 141 26.17 -6.33 -4.77
C ILE A 141 27.16 -6.55 -3.61
N ASN A 142 27.92 -5.52 -3.22
CA ASN A 142 29.07 -5.68 -2.33
C ASN A 142 28.73 -5.61 -0.82
N GLN A 143 27.52 -5.19 -0.46
CA GLN A 143 27.04 -5.12 0.92
C GLN A 143 25.56 -5.52 0.99
N PRO A 144 25.12 -6.19 2.07
CA PRO A 144 23.72 -6.55 2.19
C PRO A 144 22.86 -5.28 2.27
N TRP A 145 21.68 -5.35 1.67
CA TRP A 145 20.76 -4.22 1.68
C TRP A 145 19.34 -4.63 2.07
N PHE A 146 18.59 -3.66 2.58
CA PHE A 146 17.17 -3.77 2.90
C PHE A 146 16.39 -2.73 2.10
N LEU A 147 15.50 -3.18 1.22
CA LEU A 147 14.61 -2.34 0.43
C LEU A 147 13.19 -2.41 1.02
N ASN A 148 12.72 -1.28 1.53
CA ASN A 148 11.38 -1.14 2.09
C ASN A 148 10.41 -0.49 1.10
N ILE A 149 9.38 -1.20 0.65
CA ILE A 149 8.38 -0.66 -0.28
C ILE A 149 7.02 -0.75 0.39
N HIS A 150 6.32 0.37 0.49
CA HIS A 150 4.90 0.38 0.88
C HIS A 150 4.09 0.96 -0.28
N LEU A 151 3.22 0.16 -0.89
CA LEU A 151 2.40 0.55 -2.03
C LEU A 151 1.02 1.06 -1.58
N MET A 152 0.62 2.25 -2.04
CA MET A 152 -0.68 2.85 -1.74
C MET A 152 -1.76 2.53 -2.78
N ASP A 153 -1.51 1.59 -3.69
CA ASP A 153 -2.35 1.37 -4.87
C ASP A 153 -3.79 0.98 -4.54
N LEU A 154 -3.98 0.18 -3.50
CA LEU A 154 -5.29 -0.24 -2.99
C LEU A 154 -5.83 0.69 -1.88
N HIS A 155 -5.09 1.73 -1.50
CA HIS A 155 -5.57 2.73 -0.55
C HIS A 155 -6.57 3.67 -1.21
N PHE A 156 -7.70 3.92 -0.56
CA PHE A 156 -8.76 4.79 -1.06
C PHE A 156 -8.30 6.26 -1.24
N PRO A 157 -8.68 6.97 -2.32
CA PRO A 157 -9.52 6.53 -3.43
C PRO A 157 -8.82 5.58 -4.41
N LEU A 158 -9.57 4.59 -4.91
CA LEU A 158 -9.10 3.61 -5.89
C LEU A 158 -9.06 4.22 -7.30
N VAL A 159 -7.88 4.23 -7.91
CA VAL A 159 -7.66 4.71 -9.28
C VAL A 159 -7.22 3.52 -10.11
N VAL A 160 -8.10 3.04 -10.98
CA VAL A 160 -7.80 1.91 -11.86
C VAL A 160 -7.01 2.41 -13.06
N PRO A 161 -5.84 1.84 -13.39
CA PRO A 161 -5.15 2.18 -14.62
C PRO A 161 -5.99 1.81 -15.84
N SER A 162 -5.97 2.62 -16.88
CA SER A 162 -6.86 2.48 -18.04
C SER A 162 -6.77 1.10 -18.72
N SER A 163 -5.58 0.50 -18.77
CA SER A 163 -5.35 -0.84 -19.34
C SER A 163 -5.99 -1.98 -18.53
N PHE A 164 -6.33 -1.74 -17.27
CA PHE A 164 -6.93 -2.72 -16.35
C PHE A 164 -8.41 -2.44 -16.04
N ASN A 165 -8.97 -1.34 -16.57
CA ASN A 165 -10.37 -0.96 -16.35
C ASN A 165 -11.33 -1.80 -17.21
N ASN A 166 -11.33 -3.11 -16.98
CA ASN A 166 -12.16 -4.11 -17.63
C ASN A 166 -12.42 -5.29 -16.67
N GLU A 167 -13.58 -5.92 -16.76
CA GLU A 167 -14.02 -7.07 -15.96
C GLU A 167 -13.10 -8.29 -16.07
N THR A 168 -12.34 -8.40 -17.18
CA THR A 168 -11.32 -9.44 -17.37
C THR A 168 -10.19 -9.39 -16.34
N PHE A 169 -10.01 -8.24 -15.67
CA PHE A 169 -8.99 -8.03 -14.65
C PHE A 169 -9.55 -7.98 -13.22
N GLY A 170 -10.85 -8.14 -13.05
CA GLY A 170 -11.49 -8.08 -11.74
C GLY A 170 -12.92 -7.56 -11.80
N PHE A 171 -13.77 -8.07 -10.91
CA PHE A 171 -15.17 -7.67 -10.81
C PHE A 171 -15.34 -6.27 -10.21
N SER A 172 -14.46 -5.89 -9.28
CA SER A 172 -14.42 -4.56 -8.64
C SER A 172 -13.18 -3.77 -9.04
N LYS A 173 -13.18 -2.45 -8.85
CA LYS A 173 -11.98 -1.63 -9.07
C LYS A 173 -10.82 -2.07 -8.19
N TYR A 174 -11.12 -2.53 -6.98
CA TYR A 174 -10.13 -3.08 -6.06
C TYR A 174 -9.43 -4.29 -6.68
N GLU A 175 -10.18 -5.21 -7.28
CA GLU A 175 -9.64 -6.39 -7.96
C GLU A 175 -8.87 -6.05 -9.25
N GLN A 176 -9.36 -5.09 -10.03
CA GLN A 176 -8.67 -4.59 -11.23
C GLN A 176 -7.30 -4.00 -10.89
N ILE A 177 -7.20 -3.28 -9.77
CA ILE A 177 -5.91 -2.75 -9.29
C ILE A 177 -4.99 -3.88 -8.82
N ILE A 178 -5.51 -4.94 -8.19
CA ILE A 178 -4.68 -6.12 -7.85
C ILE A 178 -4.03 -6.70 -9.12
N SER A 179 -4.78 -6.82 -10.22
CA SER A 179 -4.21 -7.30 -11.48
C SER A 179 -3.11 -6.37 -12.04
N SER A 180 -3.22 -5.05 -11.86
CA SER A 180 -2.16 -4.11 -12.19
C SER A 180 -0.92 -4.31 -11.30
N VAL A 181 -1.13 -4.42 -9.98
CA VAL A 181 -0.06 -4.65 -9.01
C VAL A 181 0.67 -5.95 -9.31
N ASP A 182 -0.04 -7.02 -9.69
CA ASP A 182 0.57 -8.29 -10.09
C ASP A 182 1.46 -8.15 -11.33
N GLN A 183 1.03 -7.39 -12.35
CA GLN A 183 1.86 -7.14 -13.53
C GLN A 183 3.17 -6.45 -13.16
N TRP A 184 3.12 -5.44 -12.30
CA TRP A 184 4.31 -4.75 -11.80
C TRP A 184 5.19 -5.65 -10.92
N LEU A 185 4.58 -6.50 -10.10
CA LEU A 185 5.29 -7.49 -9.30
C LEU A 185 6.11 -8.43 -10.21
N GLY A 186 5.55 -8.86 -11.34
CA GLY A 186 6.29 -9.63 -12.34
C GLY A 186 7.54 -8.91 -12.86
N GLU A 187 7.45 -7.60 -13.10
CA GLU A 187 8.62 -6.80 -13.50
C GLU A 187 9.66 -6.66 -12.37
N PHE A 188 9.22 -6.57 -11.11
CA PHE A 188 10.14 -6.53 -9.96
C PHE A 188 10.85 -7.87 -9.74
N ILE A 189 10.12 -8.98 -9.80
CA ILE A 189 10.67 -10.34 -9.65
C ILE A 189 11.79 -10.59 -10.64
N LYS A 190 11.65 -10.15 -11.90
CA LYS A 190 12.70 -10.25 -12.93
C LYS A 190 14.00 -9.52 -12.58
N LYS A 191 13.98 -8.60 -11.62
CA LYS A 191 15.15 -7.84 -11.16
C LYS A 191 15.74 -8.38 -9.85
N ILE A 192 15.12 -9.38 -9.23
CA ILE A 192 15.55 -9.94 -7.95
C ILE A 192 16.38 -11.20 -8.22
N ASP A 193 17.58 -11.23 -7.65
CA ASP A 193 18.39 -12.44 -7.54
C ASP A 193 17.97 -13.22 -6.29
N PHE A 194 17.19 -14.28 -6.48
CA PHE A 194 16.67 -15.12 -5.39
C PHE A 194 17.71 -16.05 -4.76
N GLU A 195 18.91 -16.19 -5.31
CA GLU A 195 19.99 -16.92 -4.64
C GLU A 195 20.49 -16.13 -3.41
N ASN A 196 20.41 -14.80 -3.49
CA ASN A 196 20.98 -13.90 -2.47
C ASN A 196 19.95 -12.95 -1.84
N THR A 197 18.69 -12.98 -2.28
CA THR A 197 17.65 -12.03 -1.84
C THR A 197 16.40 -12.73 -1.33
N ILE A 198 15.92 -12.31 -0.16
CA ILE A 198 14.63 -12.70 0.40
C ILE A 198 13.61 -11.63 0.02
N LEU A 199 12.57 -12.02 -0.72
CA LEU A 199 11.39 -11.21 -0.97
C LEU A 199 10.29 -11.57 0.05
N ILE A 200 9.84 -10.58 0.82
CA ILE A 200 8.73 -10.70 1.76
C ILE A 200 7.60 -9.81 1.23
N ILE A 201 6.43 -10.40 0.96
CA ILE A 201 5.23 -9.68 0.57
C ILE A 201 4.20 -9.78 1.69
N THR A 202 3.64 -8.65 2.11
CA THR A 202 2.59 -8.61 3.13
C THR A 202 1.64 -7.43 2.93
N ALA A 203 0.66 -7.30 3.81
CA ALA A 203 -0.28 -6.19 3.87
C ALA A 203 -0.23 -5.56 5.26
N ASP A 204 -0.45 -4.24 5.34
CA ASP A 204 -0.48 -3.55 6.63
C ASP A 204 -1.82 -3.73 7.36
N HIS A 205 -2.94 -3.75 6.65
CA HIS A 205 -4.28 -4.06 7.15
C HIS A 205 -5.22 -4.43 5.99
N GLY A 206 -6.46 -4.82 6.32
CA GLY A 206 -7.51 -5.10 5.32
C GLY A 206 -8.36 -3.86 5.00
N THR A 207 -9.33 -4.04 4.11
CA THR A 207 -10.31 -3.00 3.76
C THR A 207 -11.69 -3.56 3.43
N TYR A 208 -12.68 -2.67 3.38
CA TYR A 208 -14.02 -2.96 2.90
C TYR A 208 -14.09 -2.80 1.38
N ILE A 209 -14.52 -3.85 0.69
CA ILE A 209 -14.80 -3.80 -0.75
C ILE A 209 -16.19 -3.21 -0.93
N LYS A 210 -16.31 -2.18 -1.78
CA LYS A 210 -17.56 -1.42 -1.98
C LYS A 210 -18.45 -1.95 -3.10
N LYS A 211 -18.00 -2.98 -3.82
CA LYS A 211 -18.79 -3.69 -4.83
C LYS A 211 -18.82 -5.17 -4.50
N ILE A 212 -20.01 -5.72 -4.31
CA ILE A 212 -20.21 -7.12 -3.95
C ILE A 212 -21.30 -7.74 -4.80
N LYS A 213 -21.20 -9.05 -5.00
CA LYS A 213 -22.27 -9.87 -5.57
C LYS A 213 -22.89 -10.70 -4.45
N LYS A 214 -24.21 -10.60 -4.29
CA LYS A 214 -24.99 -11.42 -3.38
C LYS A 214 -26.08 -12.10 -4.19
N ASP A 215 -26.00 -13.43 -4.29
CA ASP A 215 -26.85 -14.23 -5.17
C ASP A 215 -26.78 -13.73 -6.64
N SER A 216 -27.91 -13.26 -7.19
CA SER A 216 -28.00 -12.68 -8.53
C SER A 216 -27.86 -11.15 -8.56
N GLU A 217 -27.78 -10.51 -7.40
CA GLU A 217 -27.76 -9.05 -7.28
C GLU A 217 -26.33 -8.51 -7.16
N ILE A 218 -26.09 -7.37 -7.83
CA ILE A 218 -24.84 -6.62 -7.75
C ILE A 218 -25.12 -5.34 -6.96
N ILE A 219 -24.42 -5.18 -5.84
CA ILE A 219 -24.47 -3.97 -5.02
C ILE A 219 -23.16 -3.22 -5.23
N ASP A 220 -23.24 -2.01 -5.79
CA ASP A 220 -22.09 -1.19 -6.14
C ASP A 220 -22.14 0.20 -5.49
N PHE A 221 -21.21 0.44 -4.57
CA PHE A 221 -20.97 1.72 -3.93
C PHE A 221 -19.58 2.29 -4.23
N GLU A 222 -18.89 1.81 -5.27
CA GLU A 222 -17.57 2.30 -5.62
C GLU A 222 -17.60 3.77 -6.01
N ASP A 223 -16.55 4.49 -5.63
CA ASP A 223 -16.42 5.91 -5.93
C ASP A 223 -15.63 6.10 -7.24
N ASN A 224 -15.76 7.27 -7.86
CA ASN A 224 -14.85 7.66 -8.95
C ASN A 224 -13.56 8.19 -8.33
N GLY A 225 -12.52 7.36 -8.26
CA GLY A 225 -11.30 7.71 -7.56
C GLY A 225 -10.50 8.84 -8.19
N GLU A 226 -10.46 8.93 -9.53
CA GLU A 226 -9.79 10.04 -10.23
C GLU A 226 -10.40 11.39 -9.83
N LYS A 227 -11.73 11.47 -9.80
CA LYS A 227 -12.45 12.67 -9.37
C LYS A 227 -12.15 13.01 -7.90
N GLU A 228 -12.07 12.02 -7.02
CA GLU A 228 -11.72 12.23 -5.60
C GLU A 228 -10.26 12.70 -5.43
N VAL A 229 -9.30 12.15 -6.20
CA VAL A 229 -7.90 12.60 -6.20
C VAL A 229 -7.79 14.04 -6.70
N LEU A 230 -8.44 14.37 -7.83
CA LEU A 230 -8.49 15.73 -8.39
C LEU A 230 -9.08 16.72 -7.38
N LYS A 231 -10.20 16.34 -6.74
CA LYS A 231 -10.81 17.13 -5.66
C LYS A 231 -9.84 17.34 -4.51
N LYS A 232 -9.15 16.30 -4.02
CA LYS A 232 -8.14 16.42 -2.95
C LYS A 232 -7.01 17.39 -3.33
N LYS A 233 -6.44 17.26 -4.54
CA LYS A 233 -5.39 18.16 -5.04
C LYS A 233 -5.86 19.62 -5.10
N PHE A 234 -7.05 19.86 -5.66
CA PHE A 234 -7.65 21.20 -5.68
C PHE A 234 -7.89 21.74 -4.27
N THR A 235 -8.35 20.89 -3.34
CA THR A 235 -8.63 21.30 -1.97
C THR A 235 -7.38 21.67 -1.17
N LYS A 236 -6.22 21.06 -1.45
CA LYS A 236 -4.94 21.37 -0.81
C LYS A 236 -4.48 22.79 -1.10
N ASN A 237 -4.84 23.32 -2.28
CA ASN A 237 -4.39 24.62 -2.77
C ASN A 237 -5.43 25.75 -2.58
N THR A 238 -6.57 25.48 -1.91
CA THR A 238 -7.62 26.50 -1.72
C THR A 238 -7.28 27.46 -0.56
N PRO A 239 -7.44 28.80 -0.73
CA PRO A 239 -7.26 29.77 0.35
C PRO A 239 -8.14 29.51 1.58
N LYS A 240 -7.61 29.76 2.79
CA LYS A 240 -8.31 29.52 4.07
C LYS A 240 -9.63 30.31 4.19
N ILE A 241 -9.72 31.50 3.60
CA ILE A 241 -10.92 32.35 3.66
C ILE A 241 -12.14 31.71 2.98
N LEU A 242 -11.92 30.85 1.99
CA LEU A 242 -12.99 30.14 1.27
C LEU A 242 -13.42 28.83 1.97
N LYS A 243 -12.79 28.47 3.08
CA LYS A 243 -13.03 27.20 3.80
C LYS A 243 -14.50 27.02 4.24
N PRO A 244 -15.20 28.03 4.78
CA PRO A 244 -16.60 27.87 5.20
C PRO A 244 -17.54 27.53 4.02
N LEU A 245 -17.43 28.29 2.92
CA LEU A 245 -18.25 28.07 1.72
C LEU A 245 -17.96 26.70 1.10
N LYS A 246 -16.68 26.33 1.01
CA LYS A 246 -16.23 25.02 0.53
C LYS A 246 -16.79 23.87 1.36
N ASN A 247 -16.78 23.98 2.69
CA ASN A 247 -17.34 22.96 3.56
C ASN A 247 -18.84 22.77 3.29
N LYS A 248 -19.59 23.87 3.11
CA LYS A 248 -21.03 23.81 2.79
C LYS A 248 -21.30 23.10 1.46
N ILE A 249 -20.53 23.43 0.42
CA ILE A 249 -20.63 22.76 -0.89
C ILE A 249 -20.28 21.28 -0.76
N PHE A 250 -19.19 20.95 -0.06
CA PHE A 250 -18.77 19.57 0.17
C PHE A 250 -19.86 18.73 0.85
N PHE A 251 -20.44 19.22 1.95
CA PHE A 251 -21.49 18.49 2.67
C PHE A 251 -22.76 18.33 1.82
N SER A 252 -23.15 19.34 1.04
CA SER A 252 -24.28 19.23 0.11
C SER A 252 -24.06 18.14 -0.94
N MET A 253 -22.85 18.07 -1.51
CA MET A 253 -22.49 17.02 -2.47
C MET A 253 -22.47 15.62 -1.82
N GLU A 254 -21.95 15.51 -0.60
CA GLU A 254 -21.94 14.24 0.15
C GLU A 254 -23.36 13.75 0.46
N ILE A 255 -24.29 14.64 0.84
CA ILE A 255 -25.69 14.28 1.06
C ILE A 255 -26.32 13.76 -0.23
N LYS A 256 -26.14 14.46 -1.36
CA LYS A 256 -26.65 14.00 -2.66
C LYS A 256 -26.08 12.63 -3.05
N LYS A 257 -24.78 12.42 -2.84
CA LYS A 257 -24.09 11.15 -3.14
C LYS A 257 -24.60 10.00 -2.26
N LYS A 258 -24.87 10.26 -0.98
CA LYS A 258 -25.46 9.26 -0.08
C LYS A 258 -26.88 8.89 -0.51
N LEU A 259 -27.71 9.89 -0.84
CA LEU A 259 -29.08 9.66 -1.31
C LEU A 259 -29.12 8.85 -2.61
N SER A 260 -28.24 9.15 -3.58
CA SER A 260 -28.18 8.38 -4.83
C SER A 260 -27.73 6.94 -4.59
N LYS A 261 -26.82 6.69 -3.64
CA LYS A 261 -26.41 5.32 -3.28
C LYS A 261 -27.53 4.54 -2.58
N LEU A 262 -28.33 5.19 -1.75
CA LEU A 262 -29.47 4.55 -1.07
C LEU A 262 -30.56 4.10 -2.06
N GLN A 263 -30.76 4.81 -3.16
CA GLN A 263 -31.68 4.41 -4.22
C GLN A 263 -31.26 3.11 -4.94
N ASN A 264 -29.98 2.72 -4.86
CA ASN A 264 -29.49 1.46 -5.47
C ASN A 264 -29.72 0.23 -4.57
N ILE A 265 -30.34 0.40 -3.39
CA ILE A 265 -30.59 -0.67 -2.40
C ILE A 265 -32.08 -1.01 -2.30
N SER A 266 -32.95 -0.12 -2.78
CA SER A 266 -34.42 -0.24 -2.76
C SER A 266 -34.97 -0.80 -4.06
#